data_AF-A0AAX1PPC9-F1
#
_entry.id   AF-A0AAX1PPC9-F1
#
_cell.length_a   1.000
_cell.length_b   1.000
_cell.length_c   1.000
_cell.angle_alpha   90.00
_cell.angle_beta   90.00
_cell.angle_gamma   90.00
#
_symmetry.space_group_name_H-M   'P 1'
#
loop_
_entity.id
_entity.type
_entity.pdbx_description
1 polymer ?
#
loop_
_entity_poly.entity_id
_entity_poly.type
_entity_poly.pdbx_seq_one_letter_code
_entity_poly.pdbx_strand_id
1 'polypeptide(L)'
;MHGEYTPLMKPGLLAKRLATGKARLDPEMGLEKLCTGCSEYWPQDTAFWSAWHHANSPDGLQHYCKACEAEKAAQRREGKAA
;
A
#
# COMPACT_ATOMS: atom_id res chain seq x y z
N MET A 1 21.81 8.68 7.70
CA MET A 1 21.59 7.68 6.64
C MET A 1 20.10 7.65 6.35
N HIS A 2 19.67 8.20 5.22
CA HIS A 2 18.29 8.06 4.76
C HIS A 2 18.17 6.72 4.02
N GLY A 3 18.16 5.63 4.80
CA GLY A 3 17.84 4.29 4.30
C GLY A 3 16.37 4.02 4.54
N GLU A 4 15.61 3.98 3.45
CA GLU A 4 14.34 3.27 3.29
C GLU A 4 13.45 3.21 4.54
N TYR A 5 12.58 4.21 4.70
CA TYR A 5 11.45 4.09 5.59
C TYR A 5 10.49 3.03 4.99
N THR A 6 10.75 1.76 5.29
CA THR A 6 9.77 0.69 5.26
C THR A 6 9.01 0.78 6.57
N PRO A 7 7.82 1.42 6.64
CA PRO A 7 6.96 1.31 7.81
C PRO A 7 6.52 -0.15 7.90
N LEU A 8 7.37 -0.97 8.53
CA LEU A 8 7.06 -2.35 8.80
C LEU A 8 5.77 -2.34 9.60
N MET A 9 4.76 -3.05 9.07
CA MET A 9 3.53 -3.27 9.80
C MET A 9 3.86 -3.71 11.23
N LYS A 10 3.14 -3.19 12.24
CA LYS A 10 3.28 -3.70 13.60
C LYS A 10 3.14 -5.24 13.58
N PRO A 11 3.91 -6.01 14.37
CA PRO A 11 3.93 -7.47 14.26
C PRO A 11 2.55 -8.14 14.30
N GLY A 12 1.65 -7.66 15.17
CA GLY A 12 0.27 -8.16 15.25
C GLY A 12 -0.61 -7.82 14.04
N LEU A 13 -0.31 -6.73 13.33
CA LEU A 13 -0.97 -6.39 12.06
C LEU A 13 -0.42 -7.27 10.93
N LEU A 14 0.91 -7.46 10.88
CA LEU A 14 1.56 -8.29 9.87
C LEU A 14 1.00 -9.72 9.88
N ALA A 15 0.95 -10.37 11.05
CA ALA A 15 0.40 -11.72 11.18
C ALA A 15 -1.05 -11.83 10.65
N LYS A 16 -1.89 -10.83 10.96
CA LYS A 16 -3.27 -10.77 10.44
C LYS A 16 -3.32 -10.58 8.92
N ARG A 17 -2.43 -9.76 8.35
CA ARG A 17 -2.40 -9.48 6.91
C ARG A 17 -1.86 -10.66 6.10
N LEU A 18 -0.88 -11.39 6.64
CA LEU A 18 -0.44 -12.67 6.08
C LEU A 18 -1.58 -13.70 6.10
N ALA A 19 -2.28 -13.84 7.24
CA ALA A 19 -3.41 -14.78 7.34
C ALA A 19 -4.60 -14.45 6.43
N THR A 20 -4.80 -13.16 6.11
CA THR A 20 -5.89 -12.69 5.23
C THR A 20 -5.46 -12.54 3.76
N GLY A 21 -4.20 -12.86 3.42
CA GLY A 21 -3.66 -12.72 2.07
C GLY A 21 -3.46 -11.27 1.62
N LYS A 22 -3.53 -10.29 2.53
CA LYS A 22 -3.30 -8.86 2.22
C LYS A 22 -1.83 -8.45 2.26
N ALA A 23 -0.96 -9.35 2.71
CA ALA A 23 0.49 -9.22 2.66
C ALA A 23 1.11 -10.56 2.26
N ARG A 24 2.31 -10.51 1.67
CA ARG A 24 3.14 -11.66 1.31
C ARG A 24 4.57 -11.38 1.78
N LEU A 25 5.28 -12.43 2.17
CA LEU A 25 6.73 -12.37 2.36
C LEU A 25 7.38 -13.05 1.16
N ASP A 26 8.07 -12.25 0.35
CA ASP A 26 8.92 -12.74 -0.72
C ASP A 26 10.35 -12.95 -0.19
N PRO A 27 11.02 -14.08 -0.50
CA PRO A 27 12.38 -14.34 -0.01
C PRO A 27 13.44 -13.36 -0.53
N GLU A 28 13.20 -12.72 -1.68
CA GLU A 28 14.15 -11.82 -2.35
C GLU A 28 13.75 -10.35 -2.18
N MET A 29 12.46 -10.02 -2.34
CA MET A 29 11.97 -8.64 -2.23
C MET A 29 11.49 -8.24 -0.83
N GLY A 30 11.27 -9.21 0.07
CA GLY A 30 10.82 -8.96 1.44
C GLY A 30 9.31 -8.79 1.57
N LEU A 31 8.86 -7.81 2.35
CA LEU A 31 7.44 -7.65 2.67
C LEU A 31 6.69 -6.97 1.53
N GLU A 32 5.72 -7.67 0.96
CA GLU A 32 4.83 -7.18 -0.08
C GLU A 32 3.42 -6.97 0.47
N LYS A 33 2.72 -5.99 -0.11
CA LYS A 33 1.36 -5.60 0.23
C LYS A 33 0.47 -5.72 -1.00
N LEU A 34 -0.77 -6.18 -0.80
CA LEU A 34 -1.76 -6.29 -1.86
C LEU A 34 -2.41 -4.93 -2.16
N CYS A 35 -2.42 -4.53 -3.44
CA CYS A 35 -3.22 -3.41 -3.93
C CYS A 35 -4.66 -3.84 -4.17
N THR A 36 -5.62 -3.19 -3.53
CA THR A 36 -7.06 -3.49 -3.76
C THR A 36 -7.59 -2.92 -5.08
N GLY A 37 -6.77 -2.18 -5.83
CA GLY A 37 -7.11 -1.63 -7.14
C GLY A 37 -6.80 -2.61 -8.26
N CYS A 38 -5.53 -2.98 -8.41
CA CYS A 38 -5.07 -3.92 -9.42
C CYS A 38 -5.02 -5.39 -8.95
N SER A 39 -5.23 -5.66 -7.66
CA SER A 39 -5.13 -7.01 -7.06
C SER A 39 -3.73 -7.65 -7.18
N GLU A 40 -2.70 -6.84 -7.34
CA GLU A 40 -1.29 -7.29 -7.40
C GLU A 40 -0.55 -6.99 -6.09
N TYR A 41 0.45 -7.82 -5.81
CA TYR A 41 1.37 -7.64 -4.68
C TYR A 41 2.53 -6.74 -5.11
N TRP A 42 2.79 -5.71 -4.31
CA TRP A 42 3.90 -4.78 -4.51
C TRP A 42 4.70 -4.65 -3.22
N PRO A 43 6.02 -4.40 -3.31
CA PRO A 43 6.84 -4.14 -2.13
C PRO A 43 6.21 -3.10 -1.21
N GLN A 44 6.27 -3.33 0.10
CA GLN A 44 5.75 -2.42 1.11
C GLN A 44 6.71 -1.25 1.35
N ASP A 45 6.96 -0.49 0.29
CA ASP A 45 7.82 0.69 0.30
C ASP A 45 7.04 1.96 -0.07
N THR A 46 7.70 3.11 0.07
CA THR A 46 7.14 4.40 -0.36
C THR A 46 7.35 4.69 -1.85
N ALA A 47 7.94 3.76 -2.61
CA ALA A 47 8.05 3.86 -4.06
C ALA A 47 6.70 3.53 -4.71
N PHE A 48 6.05 2.42 -4.30
CA PHE A 48 4.76 1.97 -4.80
C PHE A 48 3.55 2.52 -4.04
N TRP A 49 3.73 2.87 -2.76
CA TRP A 49 2.65 3.33 -1.90
C TRP A 49 2.83 4.78 -1.47
N SER A 50 1.74 5.54 -1.46
CA SER A 50 1.71 6.86 -0.84
C SER A 50 1.55 6.70 0.68
N ALA A 51 2.30 7.50 1.44
CA ALA A 51 2.14 7.58 2.89
C ALA A 51 0.75 8.14 3.22
N TRP A 52 0.05 7.50 4.15
CA TRP A 52 -1.29 7.87 4.56
C TRP A 52 -1.39 7.83 6.08
N HIS A 53 -1.22 8.99 6.69
CA HIS A 53 -1.22 9.17 8.15
C HIS A 53 -2.66 9.36 8.67
N HIS A 54 -3.50 8.35 8.47
CA HIS A 54 -4.87 8.34 9.01
C HIS A 54 -5.01 7.20 10.03
N ALA A 55 -5.84 7.39 11.06
CA ALA A 55 -6.08 6.38 12.09
C ALA A 55 -6.58 5.03 11.51
N ASN A 56 -7.24 5.06 10.35
CA ASN A 56 -7.73 3.87 9.64
C ASN A 56 -6.67 3.18 8.76
N SER A 57 -5.47 3.75 8.62
CA SER A 57 -4.32 3.08 8.00
C SER A 57 -3.33 2.67 9.10
N PRO A 58 -3.48 1.46 9.65
CA PRO A 58 -2.62 1.00 10.74
C PRO A 58 -1.17 0.74 10.29
N ASP A 59 -0.92 0.64 8.99
CA ASP A 59 0.38 0.51 8.34
C ASP A 59 0.94 1.84 7.80
N GLY A 60 0.19 2.95 7.90
CA GLY A 60 0.64 4.27 7.46
C GLY A 60 0.78 4.42 5.95
N LEU A 61 0.24 3.47 5.17
CA LEU A 61 0.26 3.45 3.71
C LEU A 61 -1.17 3.40 3.14
N GLN A 62 -1.33 3.86 1.92
CA GLN A 62 -2.60 3.78 1.19
C GLN A 62 -3.08 2.34 0.95
N HIS A 63 -4.36 2.17 0.62
CA HIS A 63 -4.91 0.86 0.18
C HIS A 63 -4.67 0.57 -1.31
N TYR A 64 -4.40 1.61 -2.11
CA TYR A 64 -4.09 1.54 -3.53
C TYR A 64 -2.61 1.88 -3.78
N CYS A 65 -2.01 1.25 -4.79
CA CYS A 65 -0.72 1.69 -5.31
C CYS A 65 -0.86 3.08 -5.96
N LYS A 66 0.26 3.79 -6.11
CA LYS A 66 0.29 5.13 -6.71
C LYS A 66 -0.33 5.18 -8.10
N ALA A 67 -0.18 4.14 -8.91
CA ALA A 67 -0.79 4.05 -10.24
C ALA A 67 -2.33 4.08 -10.13
N CYS A 68 -2.91 3.18 -9.33
CA CYS A 68 -4.36 3.16 -9.09
C CYS A 68 -4.86 4.44 -8.40
N GLU A 69 -4.06 5.06 -7.54
CA GLU A 69 -4.38 6.35 -6.93
C GLU A 69 -4.46 7.47 -7.98
N ALA A 70 -3.51 7.51 -8.93
CA ALA A 70 -3.49 8.47 -10.03
C ALA A 70 -4.69 8.29 -10.96
N GLU A 71 -5.04 7.05 -11.32
CA GLU A 71 -6.23 6.74 -12.13
C GLU A 71 -7.52 7.23 -11.45
N LYS A 72 -7.68 6.94 -10.16
CA LYS A 72 -8.84 7.41 -9.38
C LYS A 72 -8.83 8.93 -9.21
N ALA A 73 -7.67 9.57 -9.14
CA ALA A 73 -7.57 11.03 -9.11
C ALA A 73 -7.99 11.65 -10.45
N ALA A 74 -7.61 11.05 -11.59
CA ALA A 74 -8.04 11.48 -12.92
C ALA A 74 -9.56 11.35 -13.08
N GLN A 75 -10.14 10.19 -12.76
CA GLN A 75 -11.59 9.96 -12.82
C GLN A 75 -12.39 10.98 -11.98
N ARG A 76 -11.90 11.35 -10.79
CA ARG A 76 -12.54 12.37 -9.94
C ARG A 76 -12.50 13.77 -10.55
N ARG A 77 -11.48 14.09 -11.36
CA ARG A 77 -11.38 15.38 -12.06
C ARG A 77 -12.34 15.42 -13.25
N GLU A 78 -12.43 14.33 -13.99
CA GLU A 78 -13.35 14.19 -15.13
C GLU A 78 -14.81 14.20 -14.70
N GLY A 79 -15.16 13.48 -13.63
CA GLY A 79 -16.51 13.48 -13.07
C GLY A 79 -16.95 14.79 -12.41
N LYS A 80 -16.02 15.73 -12.19
CA LYS A 80 -16.33 17.10 -11.74
C LYS A 80 -16.57 18.07 -12.91
N ALA A 81 -16.28 17.66 -14.14
CA ALA A 81 -16.45 18.46 -15.35
C ALA A 81 -17.76 18.13 -16.11
N ALA A 82 -18.57 17.21 -15.59
CA ALA A 82 -19.91 16.88 -16.06
C ALA A 82 -20.97 17.42 -15.09
#